data_AF-A0A7D4BCY4-F1
#
_entry.id   AF-A0A7D4BCY4-F1
#
_cell.length_a   1.000
_cell.length_b   1.000
_cell.length_c   1.000
_cell.angle_alpha   90.00
_cell.angle_beta   90.00
_cell.angle_gamma   90.00
#
_symmetry.space_group_name_H-M   'P 1'
#
loop_
_entity.id
_entity.type
_entity.pdbx_description
1 polymer ?
#
loop_
_entity_poly.entity_id
_entity_poly.type
_entity_poly.pdbx_seq_one_letter_code
_entity_poly.pdbx_strand_id
1 'polypeptide(L)'
;MRSSLQILIIAASLLLFGCNKTENKIIEKVVVDTKNPETLSISFKPGNYKLFDLSEFDTFLGEIEKICVYKDDLIIYDGQLRLFNYNSKKVIDLSKKGKGPNEYITVSAIRTAPDGVYFIDRRSRKLNKVNFNGKLELSIDIDSNPSDFLLLNDSMVVFFHGSFPIKDKLYRTSIFNINSRKHTDYQISYPKSHLNYFYFEDWNNFSYYNKSIKLRFSGSNEIYFMDSMYRIKPILYFDFGDNTKREELLKEIIPKFMNLLKMQIK
;
A
#
# COMPACT_ATOMS: atom_id res chain seq x y z
N MET A 1 28.57 -47.11 -30.17
CA MET A 1 27.49 -46.11 -30.37
C MET A 1 26.56 -45.92 -29.17
N ARG A 2 26.20 -46.97 -28.39
CA ARG A 2 25.35 -46.79 -27.18
C ARG A 2 26.02 -46.04 -26.02
N SER A 3 27.33 -46.22 -25.82
CA SER A 3 28.08 -45.56 -24.74
C SER A 3 28.24 -44.05 -24.95
N SER A 4 28.39 -43.62 -26.21
CA SER A 4 28.55 -42.20 -26.58
C SER A 4 27.28 -41.37 -26.31
N LEU A 5 26.11 -41.98 -26.47
CA LEU A 5 24.81 -41.33 -26.22
C LEU A 5 24.54 -41.18 -24.72
N GLN A 6 24.95 -42.16 -23.89
CA GLN A 6 24.81 -42.09 -22.44
C GLN A 6 25.69 -40.99 -21.82
N ILE A 7 26.92 -40.82 -22.31
CA ILE A 7 27.82 -39.75 -21.86
C ILE A 7 27.24 -38.36 -22.20
N LEU A 8 26.61 -38.21 -23.37
CA LEU A 8 25.99 -36.95 -23.78
C LEU A 8 24.77 -36.58 -22.91
N ILE A 9 23.96 -37.57 -22.53
CA ILE A 9 22.79 -37.38 -21.66
C ILE A 9 23.22 -37.02 -20.23
N ILE A 10 24.29 -37.65 -19.72
CA ILE A 10 24.85 -37.33 -18.39
C ILE A 10 25.47 -35.93 -18.39
N ALA A 11 26.20 -35.55 -19.45
CA ALA A 11 26.74 -34.20 -19.59
C ALA A 11 25.65 -33.12 -19.70
N ALA A 12 24.56 -33.41 -20.42
CA ALA A 12 23.41 -32.51 -20.53
C ALA A 12 22.61 -32.37 -19.22
N SER A 13 22.52 -33.44 -18.42
CA SER A 13 21.85 -33.40 -17.11
C SER A 13 22.69 -32.72 -16.03
N LEU A 14 24.03 -32.78 -16.12
CA LEU A 14 24.93 -31.99 -15.24
C LEU A 14 24.86 -30.48 -15.51
N LEU A 15 24.55 -30.05 -16.74
CA LEU A 15 24.31 -28.64 -17.08
C LEU A 15 22.98 -28.09 -16.54
N LEU A 16 22.02 -28.96 -16.21
CA LEU A 16 20.73 -28.57 -15.61
C LEU A 16 20.81 -28.39 -14.08
N PHE A 17 21.90 -28.82 -13.45
CA PHE A 17 22.25 -28.46 -12.07
C PHE A 17 23.09 -27.17 -12.03
N GLY A 18 22.93 -26.31 -13.03
CA GLY A 18 23.43 -24.94 -13.01
C GLY A 18 23.00 -24.28 -11.70
N CYS A 19 23.99 -23.93 -10.89
CA CYS A 19 23.85 -23.24 -9.63
C CYS A 19 22.73 -22.20 -9.71
N ASN A 20 21.68 -22.38 -8.90
CA ASN A 20 20.91 -21.24 -8.43
C ASN A 20 21.93 -20.33 -7.74
N LYS A 21 22.46 -19.34 -8.46
CA LYS A 21 23.06 -18.19 -7.82
C LYS A 21 21.92 -17.59 -7.00
N THR A 22 21.89 -17.94 -5.72
CA THR A 22 21.34 -17.07 -4.69
C THR A 22 22.10 -15.76 -4.89
N GLU A 23 21.55 -14.86 -5.69
CA GLU A 23 21.99 -13.48 -5.71
C GLU A 23 21.97 -13.06 -4.25
N ASN A 24 23.16 -12.87 -3.68
CA ASN A 24 23.29 -12.29 -2.36
C ASN A 24 22.56 -10.97 -2.44
N LYS A 25 21.36 -10.94 -1.84
CA LYS A 25 20.51 -9.77 -1.76
C LYS A 25 21.30 -8.73 -0.99
N ILE A 26 21.92 -7.79 -1.69
CA ILE A 26 22.57 -6.65 -1.06
C ILE A 26 21.43 -5.77 -0.54
N ILE A 27 21.09 -5.96 0.73
CA ILE A 27 20.17 -5.12 1.47
C ILE A 27 21.04 -4.21 2.30
N GLU A 28 20.93 -2.90 2.10
CA GLU A 28 21.62 -1.92 2.93
C GLU A 28 21.12 -2.05 4.38
N LYS A 29 22.04 -2.09 5.34
CA LYS A 29 21.71 -2.28 6.76
C LYS A 29 21.92 -0.97 7.51
N VAL A 30 20.86 -0.47 8.15
CA VAL A 30 20.89 0.69 9.04
C VAL A 30 20.74 0.19 10.47
N VAL A 31 21.75 0.43 11.30
CA VAL A 31 21.68 0.12 12.74
C VAL A 31 20.99 1.29 13.45
N VAL A 32 19.93 0.98 14.19
CA VAL A 32 19.15 1.93 14.97
C VAL A 32 19.53 1.80 16.43
N ASP A 33 20.13 2.85 17.00
CA ASP A 33 20.37 2.90 18.43
C ASP A 33 19.05 3.17 19.17
N THR A 34 18.52 2.12 19.80
CA THR A 34 17.27 2.19 20.56
C THR A 34 17.44 2.76 21.97
N LYS A 35 18.68 2.90 22.46
CA LYS A 35 18.99 3.50 23.77
C LYS A 35 19.20 5.01 23.65
N ASN A 36 19.62 5.48 22.48
CA ASN A 36 19.73 6.90 22.18
C ASN A 36 18.86 7.29 20.97
N PRO A 37 17.61 7.72 21.19
CA PRO A 37 16.67 8.07 20.11
C PRO A 37 17.14 9.27 19.26
N GLU A 38 18.12 10.06 19.73
CA GLU A 38 18.64 11.23 19.01
C GLU A 38 19.51 10.88 17.79
N THR A 39 19.97 9.63 17.69
CA THR A 39 20.82 9.14 16.59
C THR A 39 20.15 9.17 15.22
N LEU A 40 18.80 9.17 15.18
CA LEU A 40 18.01 9.26 13.95
C LEU A 40 17.45 10.67 13.78
N SER A 41 18.33 11.67 13.91
CA SER A 41 18.01 13.06 13.62
C SER A 41 17.80 13.26 12.12
N ILE A 42 16.57 13.01 11.65
CA ILE A 42 16.13 13.43 10.32
C ILE A 42 15.91 14.94 10.40
N SER A 43 16.93 15.74 10.08
CA SER A 43 16.76 17.17 9.89
C SER A 43 16.01 17.41 8.58
N PHE A 44 14.68 17.49 8.68
CA PHE A 44 13.85 17.92 7.56
C PHE A 44 13.67 19.45 7.66
N LYS A 45 14.48 20.19 6.89
CA LYS A 45 14.23 21.60 6.61
C LYS A 45 13.59 21.70 5.23
N PRO A 46 12.26 21.82 5.12
CA PRO A 46 11.64 22.01 3.81
C PRO A 46 12.21 23.30 3.21
N GLY A 47 12.81 23.21 2.01
CA GLY A 47 13.37 24.37 1.34
C GLY A 47 12.32 25.43 0.98
N ASN A 48 11.05 25.01 0.88
CA ASN A 48 9.88 25.85 0.70
C ASN A 48 8.68 25.19 1.40
N TYR A 49 7.82 25.98 2.04
CA TYR A 49 6.54 25.53 2.58
C TYR A 49 5.42 26.47 2.13
N LYS A 50 4.21 25.93 1.97
CA LYS A 50 2.99 26.69 1.70
C LYS A 50 1.99 26.39 2.81
N LEU A 51 1.47 27.42 3.46
CA LEU A 51 0.43 27.29 4.46
C LEU A 51 -0.94 27.28 3.78
N PHE A 52 -1.72 26.24 4.03
CA PHE A 52 -3.12 26.15 3.60
C PHE A 52 -4.00 26.43 4.81
N ASP A 53 -4.51 27.65 4.92
CA ASP A 53 -5.44 28.02 5.97
C ASP A 53 -6.86 27.56 5.60
N LEU A 54 -7.35 26.55 6.30
CA LEU A 54 -8.68 25.98 6.06
C LEU A 54 -9.81 26.85 6.62
N SER A 55 -9.50 27.83 7.47
CA SER A 55 -10.51 28.76 8.01
C SER A 55 -11.02 29.77 6.98
N GLU A 56 -10.32 29.91 5.84
CA GLU A 56 -10.74 30.75 4.74
C GLU A 56 -11.91 30.19 3.92
N PHE A 57 -12.32 28.95 4.19
CA PHE A 57 -13.41 28.27 3.49
C PHE A 57 -14.66 28.21 4.36
N ASP A 58 -15.82 28.51 3.78
CA ASP A 58 -17.12 28.43 4.46
C ASP A 58 -17.61 26.97 4.53
N THR A 59 -16.95 26.16 5.35
CA THR A 59 -17.30 24.75 5.54
C THR A 59 -16.85 24.23 6.90
N PHE A 60 -17.67 23.35 7.50
CA PHE A 60 -17.29 22.65 8.72
C PHE A 60 -16.41 21.44 8.40
N LEU A 61 -15.25 21.37 9.02
CA LEU A 61 -14.35 20.23 8.95
C LEU A 61 -14.37 19.45 10.27
N GLY A 62 -14.55 18.14 10.16
CA GLY A 62 -14.38 17.19 11.24
C GLY A 62 -12.93 16.73 11.38
N GLU A 63 -12.76 15.52 11.92
CA GLU A 63 -11.46 14.86 11.98
C GLU A 63 -10.98 14.49 10.57
N ILE A 64 -9.83 15.02 10.14
CA ILE A 64 -9.23 14.69 8.85
C ILE A 64 -8.69 13.26 8.90
N GLU A 65 -9.45 12.32 8.34
CA GLU A 65 -9.07 10.91 8.26
C GLU A 65 -8.10 10.65 7.11
N LYS A 66 -8.26 11.35 5.98
CA LYS A 66 -7.39 11.23 4.79
C LYS A 66 -7.16 12.58 4.14
N ILE A 67 -5.97 12.74 3.59
CA ILE A 67 -5.56 13.95 2.90
C ILE A 67 -4.72 13.61 1.67
N CYS A 68 -4.92 14.34 0.59
CA CYS A 68 -4.10 14.27 -0.62
C CYS A 68 -3.91 15.66 -1.19
N VAL A 69 -2.68 15.98 -1.62
CA VAL A 69 -2.35 17.28 -2.21
C VAL A 69 -2.12 17.08 -3.71
N TYR A 70 -2.72 17.92 -4.55
CA TYR A 70 -2.43 17.96 -5.97
C TYR A 70 -2.36 19.41 -6.45
N LYS A 71 -1.15 19.89 -6.75
CA LYS A 71 -0.91 21.30 -7.10
C LYS A 71 -1.43 22.24 -6.00
N ASP A 72 -2.45 23.05 -6.31
CA ASP A 72 -3.11 23.99 -5.39
C ASP A 72 -4.42 23.44 -4.81
N ASP A 73 -4.74 22.18 -5.09
CA ASP A 73 -5.91 21.49 -4.56
C ASP A 73 -5.53 20.62 -3.37
N LEU A 74 -6.34 20.72 -2.32
CA LEU A 74 -6.27 19.86 -1.16
C LEU A 74 -7.53 19.01 -1.11
N ILE A 75 -7.37 17.69 -1.18
CA ILE A 75 -8.47 16.73 -1.11
C ILE A 75 -8.49 16.17 0.31
N ILE A 76 -9.59 16.38 1.01
CA ILE A 76 -9.79 15.94 2.39
C ILE A 76 -10.96 14.97 2.45
N TYR A 77 -10.80 13.95 3.28
CA TYR A 77 -11.92 13.14 3.76
C TYR A 77 -11.96 13.17 5.28
N ASP A 78 -13.08 13.66 5.81
CA ASP A 78 -13.38 13.79 7.24
C ASP A 78 -14.77 13.21 7.57
N GLY A 79 -15.12 12.15 6.84
CA GLY A 79 -16.49 11.64 6.74
C GLY A 79 -17.23 12.14 5.48
N GLN A 80 -16.75 13.24 4.87
CA GLN A 80 -17.15 13.71 3.53
C GLN A 80 -15.92 13.96 2.65
N LEU A 81 -15.96 13.51 1.40
CA LEU A 81 -14.86 13.68 0.44
C LEU A 81 -14.99 15.02 -0.30
N ARG A 82 -14.09 15.95 0.00
CA ARG A 82 -14.11 17.34 -0.48
C ARG A 82 -12.79 17.76 -1.10
N LEU A 83 -12.87 18.63 -2.09
CA LEU A 83 -11.75 19.35 -2.68
C LEU A 83 -11.78 20.81 -2.24
N PHE A 84 -10.65 21.29 -1.77
CA PHE A 84 -10.40 22.67 -1.40
C PHE A 84 -9.41 23.26 -2.40
N ASN A 85 -9.89 24.17 -3.26
CA ASN A 85 -9.03 24.88 -4.18
C ASN A 85 -8.54 26.15 -3.50
N TYR A 86 -7.24 26.24 -3.25
CA TYR A 86 -6.65 27.36 -2.52
C TYR A 86 -6.77 28.68 -3.28
N ASN A 87 -6.54 28.68 -4.60
CA ASN A 87 -6.50 29.91 -5.38
C ASN A 87 -7.89 30.54 -5.54
N SER A 88 -8.92 29.73 -5.78
CA SER A 88 -10.29 30.21 -5.96
C SER A 88 -11.09 30.28 -4.65
N LYS A 89 -10.54 29.79 -3.53
CA LYS A 89 -11.23 29.64 -2.24
C LYS A 89 -12.57 28.89 -2.37
N LYS A 90 -12.59 27.87 -3.24
CA LYS A 90 -13.80 27.06 -3.50
C LYS A 90 -13.69 25.71 -2.83
N VAL A 91 -14.82 25.25 -2.29
CA VAL A 91 -15.00 23.88 -1.83
C VAL A 91 -15.91 23.16 -2.81
N ILE A 92 -15.52 21.94 -3.20
CA ILE A 92 -16.30 21.07 -4.08
C ILE A 92 -16.49 19.72 -3.39
N ASP A 93 -17.73 19.28 -3.25
CA ASP A 93 -18.03 17.91 -2.87
C ASP A 93 -17.68 17.00 -4.04
N LEU A 94 -16.67 16.15 -3.85
CA LEU A 94 -16.16 15.32 -4.93
C LEU A 94 -17.06 14.12 -5.25
N SER A 95 -17.88 13.70 -4.28
CA SER A 95 -18.91 12.67 -4.44
C SER A 95 -19.88 12.72 -3.26
N LYS A 96 -20.98 11.97 -3.34
CA LYS A 96 -22.01 11.92 -2.29
C LYS A 96 -21.86 10.67 -1.45
N LYS A 97 -22.02 10.81 -0.14
CA LYS A 97 -22.09 9.68 0.78
C LYS A 97 -23.47 9.05 0.74
N GLY A 98 -23.54 7.72 0.66
CA GLY A 98 -24.78 6.97 0.67
C GLY A 98 -24.64 5.60 0.02
N LYS A 99 -25.77 5.03 -0.44
CA LYS A 99 -25.86 3.67 -1.01
C LYS A 99 -26.39 3.67 -2.45
N GLY A 100 -26.64 4.84 -3.01
CA GLY A 100 -27.09 5.00 -4.38
C GLY A 100 -26.00 4.64 -5.41
N PRO A 101 -26.38 4.54 -6.70
CA PRO A 101 -25.47 4.07 -7.76
C PRO A 101 -24.17 4.88 -7.91
N ASN A 102 -24.22 6.18 -7.61
CA ASN A 102 -23.11 7.12 -7.73
C ASN A 102 -22.60 7.63 -6.37
N GLU A 103 -22.93 6.92 -5.29
CA GLU A 103 -22.59 7.30 -3.92
C GLU A 103 -21.53 6.34 -3.34
N TYR A 104 -20.81 6.81 -2.33
CA TYR A 104 -19.85 6.00 -1.57
C TYR A 104 -20.27 5.82 -0.11
N ILE A 105 -19.85 4.72 0.50
CA ILE A 105 -20.17 4.46 1.91
C ILE A 105 -18.99 4.85 2.82
N THR A 106 -17.76 4.43 2.49
CA THR A 106 -16.58 4.68 3.33
C THR A 106 -15.30 4.74 2.51
N VAL A 107 -14.57 5.85 2.59
CA VAL A 107 -13.31 6.03 1.86
C VAL A 107 -12.14 5.45 2.65
N SER A 108 -11.46 4.41 2.11
CA SER A 108 -10.23 3.88 2.75
C SER A 108 -8.95 4.54 2.28
N ALA A 109 -8.88 5.00 1.03
CA ALA A 109 -7.69 5.64 0.48
C ALA A 109 -8.04 6.60 -0.65
N ILE A 110 -7.20 7.61 -0.86
CA ILE A 110 -7.34 8.65 -1.88
C ILE A 110 -6.01 8.79 -2.63
N ARG A 111 -6.07 8.91 -3.96
CA ARG A 111 -4.93 9.28 -4.82
C ARG A 111 -5.38 10.27 -5.88
N THR A 112 -4.47 11.14 -6.29
CA THR A 112 -4.70 12.09 -7.37
C THR A 112 -3.84 11.75 -8.56
N ALA A 113 -4.37 12.02 -9.74
CA ALA A 113 -3.68 11.97 -11.02
C ALA A 113 -4.11 13.18 -11.86
N PRO A 114 -3.42 13.47 -12.98
CA PRO A 114 -3.76 14.62 -13.83
C PRO A 114 -5.21 14.63 -14.32
N ASP A 115 -5.84 13.46 -14.41
CA ASP A 115 -7.18 13.27 -14.94
C ASP A 115 -8.26 13.15 -13.85
N GLY A 116 -7.91 13.20 -12.56
CA GLY A 116 -8.90 13.25 -11.48
C GLY A 116 -8.44 12.70 -10.14
N VAL A 117 -9.42 12.51 -9.26
CA VAL A 117 -9.28 11.97 -7.91
C VAL A 117 -9.81 10.54 -7.89
N TYR A 118 -8.96 9.62 -7.46
CA TYR A 118 -9.28 8.22 -7.29
C TYR A 118 -9.46 7.92 -5.80
N PHE A 119 -10.42 7.07 -5.46
CA PHE A 119 -10.61 6.63 -4.09
C PHE A 119 -11.22 5.24 -4.00
N ILE A 120 -10.94 4.55 -2.90
CA ILE A 120 -11.52 3.24 -2.59
C ILE A 120 -12.73 3.43 -1.70
N ASP A 121 -13.91 3.02 -2.17
CA ASP A 121 -15.06 2.79 -1.31
C ASP A 121 -14.97 1.37 -0.75
N ARG A 122 -14.45 1.26 0.46
CA ARG A 122 -14.12 -0.01 1.10
C ARG A 122 -15.36 -0.88 1.31
N ARG A 123 -16.45 -0.31 1.80
CA ARG A 123 -17.66 -1.11 2.09
C ARG A 123 -18.35 -1.61 0.82
N SER A 124 -18.23 -0.87 -0.28
CA SER A 124 -18.79 -1.29 -1.58
C SER A 124 -17.81 -2.09 -2.44
N ARG A 125 -16.55 -2.26 -2.01
CA ARG A 125 -15.45 -2.88 -2.79
C ARG A 125 -15.20 -2.20 -4.14
N LYS A 126 -15.30 -0.87 -4.19
CA LYS A 126 -15.19 -0.12 -5.45
C LYS A 126 -13.95 0.75 -5.50
N LEU A 127 -13.28 0.76 -6.66
CA LEU A 127 -12.42 1.88 -7.06
C LEU A 127 -13.27 2.89 -7.83
N ASN A 128 -13.28 4.13 -7.35
CA ASN A 128 -13.99 5.24 -7.98
C ASN A 128 -12.98 6.25 -8.52
N LYS A 129 -13.35 6.93 -9.61
CA LYS A 129 -12.68 8.12 -10.13
C LYS A 129 -13.70 9.23 -10.30
N VAL A 130 -13.40 10.39 -9.74
CA VAL A 130 -14.16 11.62 -9.92
C VAL A 130 -13.24 12.69 -10.51
N ASN A 131 -13.75 13.52 -11.41
CA ASN A 131 -12.97 14.67 -11.84
C ASN A 131 -12.97 15.77 -10.77
N PHE A 132 -12.16 16.80 -10.98
CA PHE A 132 -12.01 17.93 -10.05
C PHE A 132 -13.29 18.79 -9.91
N ASN A 133 -14.32 18.55 -10.73
CA ASN A 133 -15.64 19.16 -10.58
C ASN A 133 -16.64 18.28 -9.81
N GLY A 134 -16.18 17.14 -9.24
CA GLY A 134 -17.02 16.23 -8.46
C GLY A 134 -17.93 15.30 -9.27
N LYS A 135 -17.73 15.21 -10.59
CA LYS A 135 -18.46 14.25 -11.42
C LYS A 135 -17.78 12.89 -11.37
N LEU A 136 -18.54 11.85 -11.02
CA LEU A 136 -18.11 10.45 -11.11
C LEU A 136 -17.91 10.04 -12.57
N GLU A 137 -16.71 9.55 -12.88
CA GLU A 137 -16.29 9.10 -14.22
C GLU A 137 -16.05 7.59 -14.28
N LEU A 138 -15.63 6.99 -13.16
CA LEU A 138 -15.39 5.56 -13.05
C LEU A 138 -15.93 5.06 -11.70
N SER A 139 -16.58 3.90 -11.73
CA SER A 139 -16.90 3.12 -10.53
C SER A 139 -16.86 1.64 -10.89
N ILE A 140 -15.89 0.93 -10.34
CA ILE A 140 -15.65 -0.49 -10.67
C ILE A 140 -15.54 -1.32 -9.39
N ASP A 141 -16.25 -2.45 -9.33
CA ASP A 141 -16.01 -3.47 -8.30
C ASP A 141 -14.63 -4.08 -8.55
N ILE A 142 -13.77 -4.04 -7.54
CA ILE A 142 -12.40 -4.52 -7.59
C ILE A 142 -12.25 -5.90 -6.94
N ASP A 143 -13.35 -6.56 -6.60
CA ASP A 143 -13.41 -7.92 -6.05
C ASP A 143 -12.42 -8.16 -4.89
N SER A 144 -12.19 -7.12 -4.08
CA SER A 144 -11.24 -7.09 -2.97
C SER A 144 -11.50 -5.89 -2.05
N ASN A 145 -10.84 -5.86 -0.89
CA ASN A 145 -10.99 -4.84 0.14
C ASN A 145 -9.64 -4.21 0.52
N PRO A 146 -8.97 -3.49 -0.40
CA PRO A 146 -7.67 -2.91 -0.10
C PRO A 146 -7.78 -1.78 0.92
N SER A 147 -6.80 -1.72 1.83
CA SER A 147 -6.65 -0.60 2.76
C SER A 147 -5.96 0.59 2.12
N ASP A 148 -5.12 0.37 1.11
CA ASP A 148 -4.44 1.45 0.37
C ASP A 148 -4.16 1.06 -1.09
N PHE A 149 -3.82 2.04 -1.93
CA PHE A 149 -3.50 1.79 -3.34
C PHE A 149 -2.51 2.79 -3.94
N LEU A 150 -1.97 2.46 -5.11
CA LEU A 150 -1.20 3.39 -5.93
C LEU A 150 -1.53 3.16 -7.42
N LEU A 151 -1.74 4.25 -8.14
CA LEU A 151 -1.88 4.23 -9.60
C LEU A 151 -0.49 4.03 -10.20
N LEU A 152 -0.29 2.93 -10.93
CA LEU A 152 0.97 2.63 -11.62
C LEU A 152 1.01 3.32 -12.99
N ASN A 153 -0.14 3.35 -13.65
CA ASN A 153 -0.43 4.05 -14.90
C ASN A 153 -1.96 4.10 -15.10
N ASP A 154 -2.41 4.60 -16.25
CA ASP A 154 -3.83 4.78 -16.60
C ASP A 154 -4.67 3.49 -16.54
N SER A 155 -4.03 2.32 -16.62
CA SER A 155 -4.70 1.02 -16.68
C SER A 155 -4.41 0.11 -15.49
N MET A 156 -3.37 0.38 -14.70
CA MET A 156 -2.87 -0.53 -13.67
C MET A 156 -2.83 0.15 -12.31
N VAL A 157 -3.35 -0.56 -11.31
CA VAL A 157 -3.35 -0.13 -9.91
C VAL A 157 -2.70 -1.22 -9.08
N VAL A 158 -1.77 -0.85 -8.21
CA VAL A 158 -1.34 -1.75 -7.13
C VAL A 158 -2.21 -1.50 -5.91
N PHE A 159 -2.79 -2.56 -5.39
CA PHE A 159 -3.55 -2.58 -4.16
C PHE A 159 -2.70 -3.14 -3.03
N PHE A 160 -2.82 -2.52 -1.85
CA PHE A 160 -2.33 -3.06 -0.61
C PHE A 160 -3.53 -3.54 0.22
N HIS A 161 -3.53 -4.82 0.59
CA HIS A 161 -4.69 -5.46 1.22
C HIS A 161 -4.57 -5.55 2.73
N GLY A 162 -3.39 -5.28 3.30
CA GLY A 162 -3.12 -5.61 4.69
C GLY A 162 -3.57 -7.05 4.96
N SER A 163 -4.25 -7.28 6.07
CA SER A 163 -4.70 -8.61 6.46
C SER A 163 -5.97 -9.12 5.76
N PHE A 164 -6.52 -8.43 4.75
CA PHE A 164 -7.74 -8.84 4.08
C PHE A 164 -7.47 -9.88 2.97
N PRO A 165 -8.08 -11.08 3.02
CA PRO A 165 -7.91 -12.08 1.96
C PRO A 165 -8.63 -11.68 0.67
N ILE A 166 -8.09 -12.15 -0.46
CA ILE A 166 -8.72 -12.11 -1.78
C ILE A 166 -8.95 -13.56 -2.20
N LYS A 167 -10.21 -13.97 -2.40
CA LYS A 167 -10.58 -15.34 -2.79
C LYS A 167 -9.88 -16.40 -1.93
N ASP A 168 -9.97 -16.24 -0.61
CA ASP A 168 -9.40 -17.12 0.41
C ASP A 168 -7.86 -17.22 0.41
N LYS A 169 -7.18 -16.36 -0.36
CA LYS A 169 -5.72 -16.26 -0.39
C LYS A 169 -5.26 -14.93 0.17
N LEU A 170 -4.12 -14.96 0.85
CA LEU A 170 -3.60 -13.82 1.59
C LEU A 170 -2.43 -13.21 0.85
N TYR A 171 -2.66 -12.01 0.34
CA TYR A 171 -1.68 -11.23 -0.39
C TYR A 171 -1.49 -9.90 0.31
N ARG A 172 -0.23 -9.49 0.51
CA ARG A 172 0.11 -8.13 0.92
C ARG A 172 -0.31 -7.14 -0.16
N THR A 173 0.00 -7.48 -1.41
CA THR A 173 -0.30 -6.64 -2.56
C THR A 173 -0.81 -7.44 -3.74
N SER A 174 -1.69 -6.84 -4.54
CA SER A 174 -2.08 -7.34 -5.86
C SER A 174 -2.01 -6.21 -6.89
N ILE A 175 -1.88 -6.56 -8.16
CA ILE A 175 -2.05 -5.60 -9.26
C ILE A 175 -3.38 -5.86 -9.93
N PHE A 176 -4.14 -4.79 -10.16
CA PHE A 176 -5.43 -4.80 -10.81
C PHE A 176 -5.40 -4.00 -12.10
N ASN A 177 -5.97 -4.56 -13.16
CA ASN A 177 -6.12 -3.89 -14.44
C ASN A 177 -7.54 -3.30 -14.57
N ILE A 178 -7.62 -1.98 -14.70
CA ILE A 178 -8.88 -1.22 -14.80
C ILE A 178 -9.68 -1.62 -16.04
N ASN A 179 -9.00 -1.83 -17.17
CA ASN A 179 -9.65 -2.11 -18.45
C ASN A 179 -10.26 -3.51 -18.48
N SER A 180 -9.51 -4.53 -18.04
CA SER A 180 -9.99 -5.91 -18.00
C SER A 180 -10.83 -6.23 -16.76
N ARG A 181 -10.83 -5.33 -15.76
CA ARG A 181 -11.51 -5.47 -14.46
C ARG A 181 -11.09 -6.73 -13.70
N LYS A 182 -9.81 -7.07 -13.77
CA LYS A 182 -9.25 -8.29 -13.17
C LYS A 182 -7.96 -7.99 -12.44
N HIS A 183 -7.74 -8.72 -11.35
CA HIS A 183 -6.41 -8.87 -10.76
C HIS A 183 -5.52 -9.65 -11.71
N THR A 184 -4.28 -9.21 -11.85
CA THR A 184 -3.23 -9.95 -12.54
C THR A 184 -2.78 -11.14 -11.68
N ASP A 185 -2.02 -12.05 -12.30
CA ASP A 185 -1.38 -13.15 -11.58
C ASP A 185 -0.24 -12.68 -10.65
N TYR A 186 0.22 -11.43 -10.79
CA TYR A 186 1.24 -10.87 -9.92
C TYR A 186 0.65 -10.46 -8.56
N GLN A 187 1.04 -11.20 -7.54
CA GLN A 187 0.60 -11.01 -6.16
C GLN A 187 1.78 -11.29 -5.22
N ILE A 188 1.91 -10.50 -4.16
CA ILE A 188 2.90 -10.76 -3.11
C ILE A 188 2.18 -11.42 -1.96
N SER A 189 2.42 -12.71 -1.79
CA SER A 189 1.88 -13.47 -0.68
C SER A 189 2.43 -12.98 0.66
N TYR A 190 1.64 -13.13 1.71
CA TYR A 190 2.17 -13.06 3.06
C TYR A 190 3.23 -14.16 3.27
N PRO A 191 4.37 -13.86 3.93
CA PRO A 191 5.23 -14.90 4.46
C PRO A 191 4.39 -15.85 5.32
N LYS A 192 4.62 -17.17 5.22
CA LYS A 192 3.85 -18.15 6.02
C LYS A 192 3.94 -17.86 7.52
N SER A 193 5.10 -17.38 7.98
CA SER A 193 5.33 -16.93 9.35
C SER A 193 4.41 -15.79 9.79
N HIS A 194 3.86 -15.02 8.84
CA HIS A 194 3.04 -13.85 9.07
C HIS A 194 1.54 -14.09 8.95
N LEU A 195 1.13 -15.32 8.59
CA LEU A 195 -0.27 -15.66 8.46
C LEU A 195 -1.01 -15.40 9.78
N ASN A 196 -0.43 -15.69 10.95
CA ASN A 196 -1.11 -15.44 12.23
C ASN A 196 -1.34 -13.95 12.57
N TYR A 197 -0.87 -13.00 11.76
CA TYR A 197 -0.79 -11.56 12.09
C TYR A 197 -1.96 -10.76 11.50
N PHE A 198 -3.15 -11.37 11.51
CA PHE A 198 -4.35 -10.97 10.74
C PHE A 198 -5.06 -9.66 11.10
N TYR A 199 -4.48 -8.79 11.93
CA TYR A 199 -5.23 -7.66 12.50
C TYR A 199 -4.49 -6.31 12.54
N PHE A 200 -3.35 -6.19 11.85
CA PHE A 200 -2.70 -4.89 11.73
C PHE A 200 -3.25 -4.16 10.50
N GLU A 201 -3.95 -3.06 10.74
CA GLU A 201 -4.27 -2.10 9.69
C GLU A 201 -3.02 -1.25 9.46
N ASP A 202 -2.42 -1.36 8.27
CA ASP A 202 -1.20 -0.60 7.96
C ASP A 202 -1.57 0.74 7.34
N TRP A 203 -1.12 1.80 7.97
CA TRP A 203 -1.35 3.18 7.53
C TRP A 203 -0.11 3.63 6.74
N ASN A 204 -0.31 4.06 5.48
CA ASN A 204 0.73 4.52 4.54
C ASN A 204 1.76 3.47 4.12
N ASN A 205 1.43 2.69 3.10
CA ASN A 205 2.26 1.57 2.63
C ASN A 205 3.07 1.88 1.38
N PHE A 206 2.72 2.94 0.68
CA PHE A 206 3.40 3.39 -0.53
C PHE A 206 4.03 4.75 -0.31
N SER A 207 5.28 4.90 -0.73
CA SER A 207 5.92 6.18 -0.95
C SER A 207 6.32 6.27 -2.42
N TYR A 208 5.92 7.35 -3.09
CA TYR A 208 6.29 7.64 -4.46
C TYR A 208 7.16 8.90 -4.50
N TYR A 209 8.40 8.74 -4.95
CA TYR A 209 9.35 9.84 -5.07
C TYR A 209 10.28 9.60 -6.26
N ASN A 210 10.50 10.61 -7.11
CA ASN A 210 11.35 10.52 -8.30
C ASN A 210 11.09 9.27 -9.16
N LYS A 211 9.81 8.99 -9.46
CA LYS A 211 9.37 7.81 -10.24
C LYS A 211 9.70 6.46 -9.60
N SER A 212 10.15 6.44 -8.35
CA SER A 212 10.43 5.23 -7.58
C SER A 212 9.32 4.98 -6.59
N ILE A 213 8.84 3.73 -6.55
CA ILE A 213 7.86 3.26 -5.58
C ILE A 213 8.60 2.51 -4.50
N LYS A 214 8.50 3.00 -3.26
CA LYS A 214 8.95 2.29 -2.06
C LYS A 214 7.75 1.76 -1.31
N LEU A 215 7.88 0.56 -0.77
CA LEU A 215 6.86 -0.05 0.07
C LEU A 215 7.40 -0.35 1.45
N ARG A 216 6.50 -0.26 2.43
CA ARG A 216 6.71 -0.75 3.77
C ARG A 216 5.53 -1.64 4.16
N PHE A 217 5.81 -2.65 4.96
CA PHE A 217 4.81 -3.53 5.54
C PHE A 217 4.95 -3.48 7.06
N SER A 218 3.85 -3.44 7.81
CA SER A 218 3.96 -3.54 9.27
C SER A 218 4.57 -4.86 9.68
N GLY A 219 5.26 -4.82 10.82
CA GLY A 219 5.99 -5.97 11.33
C GLY A 219 7.22 -6.34 10.49
N SER A 220 7.52 -5.61 9.41
CA SER A 220 8.78 -5.72 8.69
C SER A 220 9.73 -4.59 9.07
N ASN A 221 11.00 -4.95 9.25
CA ASN A 221 12.10 -4.00 9.36
C ASN A 221 12.72 -3.67 7.99
N GLU A 222 12.13 -4.15 6.90
CA GLU A 222 12.62 -3.92 5.55
C GLU A 222 11.81 -2.83 4.84
N ILE A 223 12.51 -2.04 4.01
CA ILE A 223 11.90 -1.22 2.96
C ILE A 223 12.11 -1.94 1.63
N TYR A 224 11.06 -1.96 0.82
CA TYR A 224 11.07 -2.59 -0.48
C TYR A 224 11.00 -1.54 -1.58
N PHE A 225 11.55 -1.88 -2.74
CA PHE A 225 11.42 -1.14 -3.98
C PHE A 225 10.62 -1.96 -4.98
N MET A 226 9.69 -1.32 -5.67
CA MET A 226 9.02 -1.88 -6.84
C MET A 226 9.72 -1.37 -8.11
N ASP A 227 10.19 -2.30 -8.93
CA ASP A 227 10.81 -1.98 -10.22
C ASP A 227 9.79 -1.72 -11.34
N SER A 228 10.27 -1.39 -12.54
CA SER A 228 9.43 -1.08 -13.71
C SER A 228 8.62 -2.27 -14.23
N MET A 229 8.97 -3.49 -13.85
CA MET A 229 8.20 -4.71 -14.13
C MET A 229 7.32 -5.10 -12.93
N TYR A 230 7.11 -4.16 -12.01
CA TYR A 230 6.34 -4.29 -10.77
C TYR A 230 6.87 -5.33 -9.78
N ARG A 231 8.08 -5.82 -9.96
CA ARG A 231 8.71 -6.78 -9.05
C ARG A 231 9.18 -6.04 -7.81
N ILE A 232 8.95 -6.63 -6.65
CA ILE A 232 9.30 -6.04 -5.36
C ILE A 232 10.54 -6.71 -4.80
N LYS A 233 11.54 -5.89 -4.46
CA LYS A 233 12.79 -6.33 -3.82
C LYS A 233 13.09 -5.51 -2.57
N PRO A 234 13.53 -6.13 -1.45
CA PRO A 234 14.04 -5.38 -0.31
C PRO A 234 15.30 -4.61 -0.73
N ILE A 235 15.44 -3.41 -0.20
CA ILE A 235 16.57 -2.51 -0.48
C ILE A 235 17.26 -2.00 0.78
N LEU A 236 16.53 -1.97 1.90
CA LEU A 236 17.00 -1.43 3.17
C LEU A 236 16.45 -2.31 4.30
N TYR A 237 17.25 -2.53 5.33
CA TYR A 237 16.88 -3.23 6.56
C TYR A 237 17.29 -2.41 7.78
N PHE A 238 16.35 -2.18 8.69
CA PHE A 238 16.59 -1.53 9.96
C PHE A 238 16.85 -2.57 11.06
N ASP A 239 18.07 -2.56 11.61
CA ASP A 239 18.46 -3.40 12.74
C ASP A 239 18.33 -2.62 14.04
N PHE A 240 17.42 -3.05 14.90
CA PHE A 240 17.19 -2.48 16.22
C PHE A 240 17.91 -3.28 17.34
N GLY A 241 18.87 -4.14 16.98
CA GLY A 241 19.61 -4.99 17.92
C GLY A 241 18.69 -6.01 18.60
N ASP A 242 18.75 -6.09 19.93
CA ASP A 242 17.86 -6.96 20.72
C ASP A 242 16.38 -6.55 20.63
N ASN A 243 16.11 -5.29 20.26
CA ASN A 243 14.75 -4.79 20.03
C ASN A 243 14.25 -5.05 18.59
N THR A 244 15.08 -5.65 17.73
CA THR A 244 14.62 -6.13 16.41
C THR A 244 13.49 -7.09 16.66
N LYS A 245 12.29 -6.76 16.16
CA LYS A 245 11.12 -7.63 16.25
C LYS A 245 11.46 -8.99 15.65
N ARG A 246 11.70 -9.96 16.52
CA ARG A 246 11.85 -11.36 16.11
C ARG A 246 10.46 -11.89 15.80
N GLU A 247 10.31 -12.61 14.70
CA GLU A 247 9.04 -13.24 14.33
C GLU A 247 8.48 -14.13 15.47
N GLU A 248 9.34 -14.61 16.37
CA GLU A 248 9.00 -15.39 17.56
C GLU A 248 8.17 -14.62 18.58
N LEU A 249 8.48 -13.33 18.82
CA LEU A 249 7.78 -12.49 19.80
C LEU A 249 6.30 -12.26 19.41
N LEU A 250 6.04 -12.24 18.09
CA LEU A 250 4.68 -12.09 17.54
C LEU A 250 3.85 -13.37 17.72
N LYS A 251 4.48 -14.55 17.75
CA LYS A 251 3.78 -15.82 18.03
C LYS A 251 3.23 -15.90 19.45
N GLU A 252 3.85 -15.20 20.41
CA GLU A 252 3.45 -15.21 21.82
C GLU A 252 2.37 -14.18 22.18
N ILE A 253 2.42 -12.99 21.59
CA ILE A 253 1.54 -11.86 21.93
C ILE A 253 0.12 -12.07 21.37
N ILE A 254 0.00 -12.68 20.19
CA ILE A 254 -1.26 -12.71 19.44
C ILE A 254 -2.31 -13.67 20.01
N PRO A 255 -1.98 -14.89 20.46
CA PRO A 255 -2.95 -15.72 21.16
C PRO A 255 -3.56 -15.01 22.38
N LYS A 256 -2.77 -14.21 23.10
CA LYS A 256 -3.25 -13.39 24.23
C LYS A 256 -4.20 -12.28 23.76
N PHE A 257 -3.86 -11.58 22.68
CA PHE A 257 -4.70 -10.49 22.12
C PHE A 257 -6.02 -11.02 21.54
N MET A 258 -5.98 -12.18 20.86
CA MET A 258 -7.17 -12.83 20.31
C MET A 258 -8.13 -13.33 21.40
N ASN A 259 -7.60 -13.79 22.55
CA ASN A 259 -8.43 -14.13 23.69
C ASN A 259 -9.10 -12.90 24.31
N LEU A 260 -8.40 -11.75 24.37
CA LEU A 260 -8.97 -10.49 24.85
C LEU A 260 -10.10 -9.97 23.93
N LEU A 261 -9.91 -10.01 22.61
CA LEU A 261 -10.95 -9.62 21.64
C LEU A 261 -12.20 -10.51 21.72
N LYS A 262 -12.03 -11.82 21.93
CA LYS A 262 -13.16 -12.75 22.16
C LYS A 262 -13.93 -12.47 23.45
N MET A 263 -13.28 -11.88 24.46
CA MET A 263 -13.93 -11.50 25.71
C MET A 263 -14.73 -10.19 25.61
N GLN A 264 -14.44 -9.33 24.63
CA GLN A 264 -15.15 -8.06 24.39
C GLN A 264 -16.36 -8.19 23.44
N ILE A 265 -16.56 -9.35 22.82
CA ILE A 265 -17.71 -9.65 21.93
C ILE A 265 -18.73 -10.55 22.67
N LYS A 266 -18.84 -10.39 24.00
CA LYS A 266 -19.92 -10.98 24.80
C LYS A 266 -20.73 -9.87 25.46
#